data_AF-A0A959PYL2-F1
#
_entry.id   AF-A0A959PYL2-F1
#
_cell.length_a   1.000
_cell.length_b   1.000
_cell.length_c   1.000
_cell.angle_alpha   90.00
_cell.angle_beta   90.00
_cell.angle_gamma   90.00
#
_symmetry.space_group_name_H-M   'P 1'
#
loop_
_entity.id
_entity.type
_entity.pdbx_description
1 polymer ?
#
loop_
_entity_poly.entity_id
_entity_poly.type
_entity_poly.pdbx_seq_one_letter_code
_entity_poly.pdbx_strand_id
1 'polypeptide(L)'
;MNLPSYVKLGKVFILLFLVLLSHGIGSAQEKGARVQNLLLKVSFGHRGLKKTKRIVEFKSAVPGMTIANLSGNGLESDDQLVGEIILNSGGGDIDALIAKISWEKPDAELLKMGRMNMWPYLLTHGSPGQIERLRNDPWNIPDAPILTVQLDTSGIEGFSFSLEQLRYHGAMWLPEQDVYLTIADQPTDFDEHLASLSGIRTTERVRKEPDASYELFKSLWKDFGNPNEYNVPWQTSYMGTQGHLTVVTGTSGSIYKYAIDRWGNVRPDFASPHRFSLDLNWEGSQWLSQEIENGLPILLTKLENDGQILEMEQFASPLGDIDESLHGDSPSV
;
A
#
# COMPACT_ATOMS: atom_id res chain seq x y z
N MET A 1 32.69 19.31 87.59
CA MET A 1 31.93 18.11 87.17
C MET A 1 30.51 18.55 86.90
N ASN A 2 29.97 18.19 85.72
CA ASN A 2 28.62 18.43 85.18
C ASN A 2 28.26 19.86 84.74
N LEU A 3 28.32 20.08 83.42
CA LEU A 3 27.40 20.93 82.64
C LEU A 3 26.04 20.19 82.49
N PRO A 4 24.91 20.77 81.98
CA PRO A 4 24.73 22.05 81.25
C PRO A 4 23.45 22.85 81.64
N SER A 5 23.26 24.05 81.09
CA SER A 5 21.91 24.55 80.73
C SER A 5 21.95 25.83 79.89
N TYR A 6 20.93 25.94 79.02
CA TYR A 6 20.47 27.08 78.22
C TYR A 6 21.14 27.40 76.87
N VAL A 7 20.59 26.74 75.85
CA VAL A 7 20.46 27.24 74.47
C VAL A 7 19.46 28.42 74.46
N LYS A 8 19.88 29.55 73.91
CA LYS A 8 19.02 30.71 73.61
C LYS A 8 18.55 30.69 72.15
N LEU A 9 17.33 31.17 72.01
CA LEU A 9 16.54 31.46 70.81
C LEU A 9 17.31 32.03 69.62
N GLY A 10 16.83 31.67 68.43
CA GLY A 10 16.66 32.65 67.36
C GLY A 10 16.95 32.10 65.97
N LYS A 11 15.88 31.73 65.24
CA LYS A 11 15.68 31.87 63.77
C LYS A 11 14.73 30.79 63.26
N VAL A 12 13.45 31.11 63.15
CA VAL A 12 12.55 30.48 62.16
C VAL A 12 11.68 31.58 61.58
N PHE A 13 12.16 32.18 60.50
CA PHE A 13 11.33 32.87 59.52
C PHE A 13 12.08 32.76 58.18
N ILE A 14 11.32 32.56 57.10
CA ILE A 14 11.74 32.38 55.71
C ILE A 14 12.09 30.93 55.36
N LEU A 15 11.09 30.16 54.91
CA LEU A 15 11.17 29.43 53.64
C LEU A 15 9.76 28.95 53.24
N LEU A 16 9.01 29.80 52.55
CA LEU A 16 7.77 29.38 51.90
C LEU A 16 7.52 30.25 50.66
N PHE A 17 8.45 30.25 49.71
CA PHE A 17 8.24 30.79 48.35
C PHE A 17 9.37 30.33 47.43
N LEU A 18 9.46 29.02 47.14
CA LEU A 18 10.33 28.49 46.07
C LEU A 18 9.98 27.05 45.67
N VAL A 19 8.70 26.76 45.41
CA VAL A 19 8.27 25.47 44.79
C VAL A 19 7.20 25.68 43.70
N LEU A 20 7.20 26.82 43.02
CA LEU A 20 6.24 27.10 41.94
C LEU A 20 6.86 27.56 40.62
N LEU A 21 8.11 27.19 40.34
CA LEU A 21 8.77 27.49 39.05
C LEU A 21 9.41 26.28 38.32
N SER A 22 9.29 25.06 38.86
CA SER A 22 9.86 23.86 38.22
C SER A 22 8.87 22.98 37.45
N HIS A 23 7.56 23.28 37.48
CA HIS A 23 6.55 22.48 36.76
C HIS A 23 6.26 22.97 35.32
N GLY A 24 6.92 24.02 34.85
CA GLY A 24 6.72 24.58 33.50
C GLY A 24 7.77 24.19 32.45
N ILE A 25 8.89 23.58 32.84
CA ILE A 25 10.02 23.33 31.93
C ILE A 25 9.99 21.90 31.35
N GLY A 26 9.37 20.94 32.05
CA GLY A 26 9.27 19.55 31.60
C GLY A 26 8.35 19.33 30.38
N SER A 27 7.25 20.08 30.26
CA SER A 27 6.27 19.85 29.19
C SER A 27 6.71 20.39 27.83
N ALA A 28 7.57 21.42 27.80
CA ALA A 28 8.10 21.97 26.54
C ALA A 28 9.23 21.11 25.98
N GLN A 29 10.05 20.50 26.85
CA GLN A 29 11.17 19.65 26.45
C GLN A 29 10.70 18.25 26.01
N GLU A 30 9.63 17.69 26.62
CA GLU A 30 8.99 16.45 26.13
C GLU A 30 8.20 16.66 24.83
N LYS A 31 7.53 17.80 24.64
CA LYS A 31 6.89 18.14 23.35
C LYS A 31 7.90 18.32 22.22
N GLY A 32 9.05 18.94 22.49
CA GLY A 32 10.12 19.09 21.50
C GLY A 32 10.74 17.76 21.05
N ALA A 33 10.73 16.73 21.90
CA ALA A 33 11.23 15.39 21.56
C ALA A 33 10.23 14.55 20.73
N ARG A 34 8.93 14.88 20.79
CA ARG A 34 7.88 14.19 20.02
C ARG A 34 7.77 14.66 18.57
N VAL A 35 8.07 15.93 18.30
CA VAL A 35 7.99 16.49 16.94
C VAL A 35 9.25 16.14 16.15
N GLN A 36 9.07 15.39 15.06
CA GLN A 36 10.09 15.09 14.07
C GLN A 36 10.06 16.13 12.95
N ASN A 37 11.20 16.31 12.29
CA ASN A 37 11.34 17.24 11.18
C ASN A 37 12.17 16.58 10.07
N LEU A 38 11.84 16.89 8.82
CA LEU A 38 12.62 16.51 7.63
C LEU A 38 12.57 17.64 6.62
N LEU A 39 13.73 18.01 6.10
CA LEU A 39 13.82 18.95 4.98
C LEU A 39 13.74 18.12 3.70
N LEU A 40 12.56 18.09 3.08
CA LEU A 40 12.29 17.31 1.88
C LEU A 40 12.74 18.09 0.65
N LYS A 41 13.46 17.43 -0.27
CA LYS A 41 13.64 17.89 -1.65
C LYS A 41 12.94 16.91 -2.59
N VAL A 42 12.04 17.43 -3.42
CA VAL A 42 11.37 16.70 -4.50
C VAL A 42 11.82 17.32 -5.80
N SER A 43 12.41 16.54 -6.71
CA SER A 43 12.86 17.03 -8.02
C SER A 43 12.26 16.23 -9.16
N PHE A 44 12.01 16.91 -10.27
CA PHE A 44 11.22 16.44 -11.40
C PHE A 44 12.02 16.59 -12.69
N GLY A 45 11.78 15.75 -13.70
CA GLY A 45 12.33 15.97 -15.05
C GLY A 45 13.68 15.33 -15.34
N HIS A 46 14.19 14.46 -14.44
CA HIS A 46 15.53 13.88 -14.56
C HIS A 46 15.74 13.03 -15.82
N ARG A 47 14.72 12.26 -16.23
CA ARG A 47 14.79 11.35 -17.39
C ARG A 47 13.74 11.65 -18.45
N GLY A 48 12.78 12.52 -18.18
CA GLY A 48 11.76 12.92 -19.14
C GLY A 48 12.38 13.51 -20.41
N LEU A 49 12.07 12.93 -21.57
CA LEU A 49 12.58 13.44 -22.86
C LEU A 49 11.84 14.69 -23.35
N LYS A 50 10.68 14.99 -22.76
CA LYS A 50 9.82 16.12 -23.12
C LYS A 50 9.46 16.87 -21.85
N LYS A 51 9.35 18.20 -21.95
CA LYS A 51 8.77 19.03 -20.90
C LYS A 51 7.34 18.59 -20.61
N THR A 52 7.01 18.46 -19.34
CA THR A 52 5.71 18.02 -18.84
C THR A 52 5.25 19.00 -17.77
N LYS A 53 4.09 19.62 -18.01
CA LYS A 53 3.45 20.47 -17.01
C LYS A 53 2.85 19.62 -15.90
N ARG A 54 3.17 19.91 -14.65
CA ARG A 54 2.60 19.26 -13.46
C ARG A 54 2.03 20.29 -12.50
N ILE A 55 0.94 19.92 -11.83
CA ILE A 55 0.34 20.72 -10.75
C ILE A 55 0.62 19.98 -9.45
N VAL A 56 1.46 20.55 -8.59
CA VAL A 56 1.94 19.85 -7.40
C VAL A 56 1.14 20.26 -6.17
N GLU A 57 0.64 19.28 -5.43
CA GLU A 57 0.04 19.50 -4.11
C GLU A 57 0.59 18.50 -3.10
N PHE A 58 1.00 18.99 -1.92
CA PHE A 58 1.42 18.15 -0.80
C PHE A 58 0.25 17.93 0.14
N LYS A 59 -0.17 16.68 0.31
CA LYS A 59 -1.22 16.26 1.24
C LYS A 59 -0.65 15.36 2.32
N SER A 60 -1.09 15.58 3.56
CA SER A 60 -0.80 14.64 4.63
C SER A 60 -1.96 13.68 4.83
N ALA A 61 -1.64 12.40 5.07
CA ALA A 61 -2.61 11.42 5.53
C ALA A 61 -2.84 11.47 7.05
N VAL A 62 -2.05 12.25 7.81
CA VAL A 62 -2.07 12.24 9.29
C VAL A 62 -2.33 13.65 9.85
N PRO A 63 -3.26 13.79 10.81
CA PRO A 63 -3.48 15.04 11.51
C PRO A 63 -2.20 15.57 12.19
N GLY A 64 -1.99 16.88 12.13
CA GLY A 64 -0.86 17.54 12.82
C GLY A 64 0.45 17.55 12.03
N MET A 65 0.54 16.88 10.87
CA MET A 65 1.65 17.10 9.95
C MET A 65 1.55 18.50 9.32
N THR A 66 2.67 19.20 9.27
CA THR A 66 2.77 20.53 8.67
C THR A 66 3.81 20.55 7.56
N ILE A 67 3.47 21.25 6.48
CA ILE A 67 4.36 21.53 5.34
C ILE A 67 4.60 23.03 5.35
N ALA A 68 5.84 23.45 5.49
CA ALA A 68 6.22 24.85 5.63
C ALA A 68 7.46 25.20 4.81
N ASN A 69 7.70 26.50 4.64
CA ASN A 69 8.88 27.04 3.96
C ASN A 69 9.10 26.44 2.56
N LEU A 70 8.01 26.29 1.80
CA LEU A 70 8.09 25.82 0.43
C LEU A 70 8.93 26.81 -0.40
N SER A 71 9.91 26.27 -1.11
CA SER A 71 10.77 27.01 -2.01
C SER A 71 11.07 26.18 -3.25
N GLY A 72 11.41 26.85 -4.34
CA GLY A 72 11.79 26.21 -5.59
C GLY A 72 13.29 26.34 -5.87
N ASN A 73 13.81 25.39 -6.62
CA ASN A 73 15.15 25.43 -7.18
C ASN A 73 15.08 24.93 -8.63
N GLY A 74 15.82 25.57 -9.54
CA GLY A 74 15.73 25.31 -10.97
C GLY A 74 14.59 26.02 -11.68
N LEU A 75 13.70 26.71 -10.96
CA LEU A 75 12.48 27.28 -11.53
C LEU A 75 12.72 28.38 -12.58
N GLU A 76 11.85 28.38 -13.56
CA GLU A 76 11.88 29.20 -14.76
C GLU A 76 10.64 30.09 -14.85
N SER A 77 10.52 30.88 -15.93
CA SER A 77 9.46 31.88 -16.05
C SER A 77 8.05 31.32 -16.23
N ASP A 78 7.94 30.06 -16.63
CA ASP A 78 6.70 29.31 -16.82
C ASP A 78 6.27 28.51 -15.58
N ASP A 79 7.08 28.51 -14.51
CA ASP A 79 6.76 27.89 -13.23
C ASP A 79 6.09 28.85 -12.24
N GLN A 80 5.37 28.27 -11.28
CA GLN A 80 4.61 29.02 -10.30
C GLN A 80 4.68 28.34 -8.92
N LEU A 81 4.96 29.12 -7.87
CA LEU A 81 4.90 28.67 -6.47
C LEU A 81 3.81 29.37 -5.65
N VAL A 82 3.26 30.48 -6.16
CA VAL A 82 2.24 31.27 -5.44
C VAL A 82 0.86 30.83 -5.90
N GLY A 83 0.02 30.41 -4.95
CA GLY A 83 -1.28 29.81 -5.27
C GLY A 83 -1.08 28.33 -5.62
N GLU A 84 -1.46 27.96 -6.83
CA GLU A 84 -1.20 26.61 -7.35
C GLU A 84 0.28 26.45 -7.72
N ILE A 85 0.89 25.33 -7.32
CA ILE A 85 2.29 25.03 -7.65
C ILE A 85 2.31 24.38 -9.04
N ILE A 86 2.92 25.05 -10.00
CA ILE A 86 2.99 24.59 -11.39
C ILE A 86 4.47 24.45 -11.76
N LEU A 87 4.86 23.29 -12.28
CA LEU A 87 6.22 22.97 -12.72
C LEU A 87 6.23 22.48 -14.17
N ASN A 88 7.24 22.87 -14.96
CA ASN A 88 7.38 22.53 -16.38
C ASN A 88 8.67 21.76 -16.71
N SER A 89 9.17 20.98 -15.75
CA SER A 89 10.29 20.06 -15.90
C SER A 89 10.24 19.02 -17.04
N GLY A 90 11.43 18.52 -17.42
CA GLY A 90 11.68 17.50 -18.44
C GLY A 90 12.37 18.07 -19.68
N GLY A 91 12.81 17.22 -20.60
CA GLY A 91 13.53 17.66 -21.81
C GLY A 91 14.88 18.31 -21.51
N GLY A 92 15.52 17.94 -20.40
CA GLY A 92 16.79 18.52 -19.92
C GLY A 92 16.62 19.61 -18.86
N ASP A 93 15.39 19.96 -18.52
CA ASP A 93 15.04 20.88 -17.44
C ASP A 93 14.65 20.10 -16.16
N ILE A 94 15.17 20.52 -15.02
CA ILE A 94 14.97 19.88 -13.71
C ILE A 94 14.50 20.92 -12.70
N ASP A 95 13.23 20.82 -12.34
CA ASP A 95 12.63 21.60 -11.26
C ASP A 95 12.71 20.85 -9.94
N ALA A 96 12.91 21.58 -8.85
CA ALA A 96 12.84 21.03 -7.52
C ALA A 96 12.04 21.89 -6.55
N LEU A 97 11.26 21.24 -5.70
CA LEU A 97 10.60 21.82 -4.54
C LEU A 97 11.32 21.39 -3.27
N ILE A 98 11.58 22.34 -2.39
CA ILE A 98 12.14 22.11 -1.05
C ILE A 98 11.11 22.56 -0.02
N ALA A 99 10.75 21.67 0.89
CA ALA A 99 9.78 21.95 1.94
C ALA A 99 10.25 21.38 3.28
N LYS A 100 9.99 22.11 4.36
CA LYS A 100 10.15 21.60 5.72
C LYS A 100 8.88 20.86 6.12
N ILE A 101 9.02 19.57 6.40
CA ILE A 101 7.95 18.72 6.89
C ILE A 101 8.15 18.48 8.38
N SER A 102 7.11 18.71 9.18
CA SER A 102 7.14 18.44 10.63
C SER A 102 5.93 17.60 11.01
N TRP A 103 6.13 16.56 11.83
CA TRP A 103 5.07 15.64 12.26
C TRP A 103 5.34 15.14 13.67
N GLU A 104 4.30 14.65 14.35
CA GLU A 104 4.46 13.99 15.65
C GLU A 104 4.88 12.53 15.44
N LYS A 105 5.77 12.03 16.30
CA LYS A 105 6.15 10.62 16.29
C LYS A 105 4.90 9.75 16.49
N PRO A 106 4.69 8.70 15.66
CA PRO A 106 3.57 7.79 15.81
C PRO A 106 3.44 7.24 17.24
N ASP A 107 2.23 7.32 17.80
CA ASP A 107 1.89 6.80 19.13
C ASP A 107 0.56 6.02 19.18
N ALA A 108 -0.15 5.89 18.05
CA ALA A 108 -1.34 5.04 17.96
C ALA A 108 -1.01 3.55 18.21
N GLU A 109 -2.01 2.81 18.71
CA GLU A 109 -1.89 1.36 18.83
C GLU A 109 -1.72 0.73 17.44
N LEU A 110 -0.71 -0.13 17.30
CA LEU A 110 -0.46 -0.84 16.05
C LEU A 110 -1.68 -1.68 15.65
N LEU A 111 -2.01 -1.66 14.36
CA LEU A 111 -2.99 -2.57 13.81
C LEU A 111 -2.49 -4.00 14.04
N LYS A 112 -3.33 -4.77 14.72
CA LYS A 112 -3.09 -6.20 14.88
C LYS A 112 -3.47 -6.86 13.57
N MET A 113 -2.56 -7.66 13.03
CA MET A 113 -2.94 -8.63 12.01
C MET A 113 -3.99 -9.51 12.65
N GLY A 114 -5.23 -9.43 12.17
CA GLY A 114 -6.28 -10.34 12.60
C GLY A 114 -5.94 -11.78 12.19
N ARG A 115 -6.95 -12.61 12.00
CA ARG A 115 -6.76 -13.99 11.47
C ARG A 115 -6.29 -14.05 10.00
N MET A 116 -5.75 -12.95 9.45
CA MET A 116 -5.33 -12.85 8.06
C MET A 116 -3.96 -13.52 7.87
N ASN A 117 -3.98 -14.84 7.65
CA ASN A 117 -2.79 -15.68 7.51
C ASN A 117 -1.97 -15.40 6.23
N MET A 118 -2.48 -14.57 5.31
CA MET A 118 -1.78 -14.17 4.09
C MET A 118 -0.49 -13.39 4.40
N TRP A 119 -0.53 -12.43 5.33
CA TRP A 119 0.64 -11.58 5.56
C TRP A 119 1.83 -12.31 6.20
N PRO A 120 1.64 -13.15 7.25
CA PRO A 120 2.71 -14.04 7.70
C PRO A 120 3.25 -14.93 6.58
N TYR A 121 2.36 -15.46 5.72
CA TYR A 121 2.77 -16.28 4.59
C TYR A 121 3.68 -15.51 3.62
N LEU A 122 3.32 -14.27 3.23
CA LEU A 122 4.13 -13.43 2.36
C LEU A 122 5.48 -13.05 3.00
N LEU A 123 5.50 -12.79 4.31
CA LEU A 123 6.73 -12.51 5.05
C LEU A 123 7.65 -13.73 5.21
N THR A 124 7.13 -14.95 5.07
CA THR A 124 7.89 -16.20 5.14
C THR A 124 8.35 -16.70 3.77
N HIS A 125 7.53 -16.53 2.73
CA HIS A 125 7.76 -17.15 1.41
C HIS A 125 8.06 -16.15 0.30
N GLY A 126 8.00 -14.84 0.57
CA GLY A 126 8.34 -13.80 -0.41
C GLY A 126 9.82 -13.82 -0.79
N SER A 127 10.16 -13.19 -1.92
CA SER A 127 11.58 -12.95 -2.24
C SER A 127 12.23 -12.04 -1.20
N PRO A 128 13.57 -12.09 -0.99
CA PRO A 128 14.24 -11.30 0.04
C PRO A 128 13.89 -9.80 0.00
N GLY A 129 13.87 -9.19 -1.20
CA GLY A 129 13.51 -7.79 -1.37
C GLY A 129 12.02 -7.49 -1.11
N GLN A 130 11.11 -8.43 -1.37
CA GLN A 130 9.69 -8.27 -1.01
C GLN A 130 9.50 -8.33 0.51
N ILE A 131 10.15 -9.30 1.18
CA ILE A 131 10.07 -9.44 2.63
C ILE A 131 10.62 -8.18 3.30
N GLU A 132 11.78 -7.70 2.85
CA GLU A 132 12.39 -6.49 3.40
C GLU A 132 11.47 -5.27 3.25
N ARG A 133 10.89 -5.04 2.06
CA ARG A 133 9.93 -3.95 1.85
C ARG A 133 8.70 -4.08 2.72
N LEU A 134 8.08 -5.26 2.79
CA LEU A 134 6.88 -5.51 3.59
C LEU A 134 7.12 -5.30 5.10
N ARG A 135 8.33 -5.59 5.59
CA ARG A 135 8.70 -5.34 7.00
C ARG A 135 8.88 -3.86 7.30
N ASN A 136 9.36 -3.10 6.33
CA ASN A 136 9.63 -1.67 6.45
C ASN A 136 8.43 -0.81 6.00
N ASP A 137 7.35 -1.43 5.54
CA ASP A 137 6.13 -0.74 5.15
C ASP A 137 5.30 -0.39 6.39
N PRO A 138 4.78 0.85 6.49
CA PRO A 138 4.07 1.31 7.67
C PRO A 138 2.60 0.83 7.75
N TRP A 139 2.18 -0.19 6.98
CA TRP A 139 0.79 -0.67 6.92
C TRP A 139 0.12 -0.92 8.28
N ASN A 140 0.87 -1.24 9.33
CA ASN A 140 0.33 -1.52 10.67
C ASN A 140 0.38 -0.33 11.62
N ILE A 141 0.83 0.83 11.19
CA ILE A 141 0.96 2.05 11.99
C ILE A 141 -0.12 3.04 11.51
N PRO A 142 -1.27 3.16 12.21
CA PRO A 142 -2.39 3.99 11.76
C PRO A 142 -2.04 5.46 11.50
N ASP A 143 -1.14 6.01 12.29
CA ASP A 143 -0.66 7.39 12.28
C ASP A 143 0.74 7.51 11.66
N ALA A 144 1.11 6.59 10.78
CA ALA A 144 2.38 6.62 10.07
C ALA A 144 2.57 7.93 9.31
N PRO A 145 3.78 8.53 9.33
CA PRO A 145 4.03 9.81 8.69
C PRO A 145 4.15 9.65 7.17
N ILE A 146 3.02 9.51 6.50
CA ILE A 146 2.88 9.36 5.05
C ILE A 146 2.55 10.71 4.44
N LEU A 147 3.37 11.11 3.47
CA LEU A 147 3.14 12.29 2.64
C LEU A 147 2.68 11.84 1.25
N THR A 148 1.61 12.45 0.77
CA THR A 148 1.11 12.29 -0.59
C THR A 148 1.50 13.50 -1.42
N VAL A 149 2.08 13.25 -2.59
CA VAL A 149 2.36 14.26 -3.61
C VAL A 149 1.40 14.02 -4.76
N GLN A 150 0.46 14.93 -4.95
CA GLN A 150 -0.43 14.94 -6.12
C GLN A 150 0.22 15.75 -7.23
N LEU A 151 0.02 15.31 -8.47
CA LEU A 151 0.64 15.88 -9.68
C LEU A 151 -0.37 16.46 -10.66
N ASP A 152 -1.66 16.36 -10.33
CA ASP A 152 -2.78 16.95 -11.07
C ASP A 152 -3.88 17.46 -10.13
N THR A 153 -4.84 18.20 -10.68
CA THR A 153 -6.00 18.74 -9.95
C THR A 153 -7.09 17.71 -9.64
N SER A 154 -7.08 16.57 -10.32
CA SER A 154 -8.07 15.51 -10.12
C SER A 154 -7.73 14.61 -8.92
N GLY A 155 -6.48 14.68 -8.44
CA GLY A 155 -5.92 13.83 -7.41
C GLY A 155 -5.66 12.39 -7.85
N ILE A 156 -5.68 12.11 -9.16
CA ILE A 156 -5.47 10.78 -9.73
C ILE A 156 -3.98 10.51 -9.92
N GLU A 157 -3.25 11.47 -10.51
CA GLU A 157 -1.80 11.37 -10.64
C GLU A 157 -1.09 11.78 -9.34
N GLY A 158 -0.14 10.95 -8.92
CA GLY A 158 0.64 11.19 -7.73
C GLY A 158 1.23 9.93 -7.14
N PHE A 159 1.76 10.07 -5.94
CA PHE A 159 2.32 8.99 -5.15
C PHE A 159 2.27 9.33 -3.67
N SER A 160 2.36 8.32 -2.83
CA SER A 160 2.52 8.48 -1.39
C SER A 160 3.77 7.76 -0.93
N PHE A 161 4.45 8.31 0.07
CA PHE A 161 5.65 7.69 0.63
C PHE A 161 5.74 7.97 2.13
N SER A 162 6.41 7.07 2.85
CA SER A 162 6.71 7.25 4.27
C SER A 162 7.93 8.15 4.45
N LEU A 163 7.80 9.19 5.28
CA LEU A 163 8.92 10.06 5.66
C LEU A 163 10.03 9.29 6.38
N GLU A 164 9.67 8.26 7.15
CA GLU A 164 10.64 7.39 7.83
C GLU A 164 11.40 6.50 6.84
N GLN A 165 10.72 6.00 5.80
CA GLN A 165 11.41 5.26 4.74
C GLN A 165 12.37 6.16 3.97
N LEU A 166 11.98 7.40 3.65
CA LEU A 166 12.90 8.35 3.02
C LEU A 166 14.09 8.65 3.93
N ARG A 167 13.86 8.82 5.23
CA ARG A 167 14.94 9.03 6.21
C ARG A 167 15.90 7.83 6.30
N TYR A 168 15.36 6.62 6.24
CA TYR A 168 16.15 5.39 6.29
C TYR A 168 17.00 5.19 5.03
N HIS A 169 16.41 5.43 3.84
CA HIS A 169 17.09 5.23 2.56
C HIS A 169 17.92 6.44 2.08
N GLY A 170 17.67 7.63 2.63
CA GLY A 170 18.29 8.90 2.24
C GLY A 170 17.76 9.49 0.93
N ALA A 171 17.41 8.63 -0.02
CA ALA A 171 16.88 9.01 -1.32
C ALA A 171 15.92 7.95 -1.89
N MET A 172 14.99 8.38 -2.75
CA MET A 172 14.06 7.51 -3.47
C MET A 172 13.88 7.98 -4.91
N TRP A 173 13.92 7.01 -5.83
CA TRP A 173 13.64 7.24 -7.25
C TRP A 173 12.29 6.64 -7.66
N LEU A 174 11.42 7.48 -8.21
CA LEU A 174 10.09 7.12 -8.73
C LEU A 174 10.06 7.32 -10.25
N PRO A 175 10.51 6.31 -11.03
CA PRO A 175 10.67 6.44 -12.48
C PRO A 175 9.37 6.62 -13.24
N GLU A 176 8.25 6.06 -12.78
CA GLU A 176 6.94 6.24 -13.43
C GLU A 176 6.51 7.71 -13.48
N GLN A 177 6.82 8.48 -12.42
CA GLN A 177 6.48 9.89 -12.34
C GLN A 177 7.65 10.80 -12.73
N ASP A 178 8.84 10.24 -12.99
CA ASP A 178 10.09 10.99 -13.21
C ASP A 178 10.41 11.92 -12.02
N VAL A 179 10.29 11.38 -10.81
CA VAL A 179 10.45 12.11 -9.54
C VAL A 179 11.55 11.50 -8.68
N TYR A 180 12.43 12.36 -8.18
CA TYR A 180 13.49 12.00 -7.26
C TYR A 180 13.33 12.75 -5.93
N LEU A 181 13.29 11.98 -4.83
CA LEU A 181 13.14 12.45 -3.46
C LEU A 181 14.46 12.33 -2.71
N THR A 182 14.87 13.38 -1.99
CA THR A 182 16.02 13.35 -1.09
C THR A 182 15.79 14.20 0.15
N ILE A 183 16.68 14.05 1.13
CA ILE A 183 16.76 14.94 2.29
C ILE A 183 17.63 16.14 1.91
N ALA A 184 17.08 17.35 1.91
CA ALA A 184 17.70 18.51 1.29
C ALA A 184 18.95 19.04 2.03
N ASP A 185 19.10 18.75 3.33
CA ASP A 185 20.30 19.10 4.10
C ASP A 185 21.40 18.03 4.01
N GLN A 186 21.08 16.85 3.46
CA GLN A 186 22.02 15.79 3.13
C GLN A 186 21.67 15.19 1.75
N PRO A 187 21.70 16.00 0.67
CA PRO A 187 21.19 15.56 -0.61
C PRO A 187 22.12 14.51 -1.22
N THR A 188 21.55 13.37 -1.60
CA THR A 188 22.21 12.43 -2.50
C THR A 188 22.05 12.92 -3.94
N ASP A 189 23.11 12.82 -4.74
CA ASP A 189 23.04 13.15 -6.17
C ASP A 189 22.19 12.10 -6.93
N PHE A 190 21.45 12.55 -7.95
CA PHE A 190 20.56 11.66 -8.70
C PHE A 190 21.32 10.58 -9.47
N ASP A 191 22.39 10.95 -10.18
CA ASP A 191 23.16 10.01 -10.99
C ASP A 191 23.94 9.04 -10.09
N GLU A 192 24.48 9.54 -8.97
CA GLU A 192 25.10 8.69 -7.93
C GLU A 192 24.09 7.69 -7.35
N HIS A 193 22.90 8.16 -6.97
CA HIS A 193 21.84 7.27 -6.46
C HIS A 193 21.43 6.24 -7.50
N LEU A 194 21.19 6.66 -8.74
CA LEU A 194 20.77 5.76 -9.82
C LEU A 194 21.85 4.70 -10.11
N ALA A 195 23.13 5.08 -10.08
CA ALA A 195 24.25 4.15 -10.22
C ALA A 195 24.40 3.18 -9.03
N SER A 196 23.93 3.57 -7.84
CA SER A 196 23.94 2.70 -6.64
C SER A 196 22.85 1.62 -6.67
N LEU A 197 21.80 1.81 -7.48
CA LEU A 197 20.71 0.84 -7.60
C LEU A 197 21.20 -0.40 -8.35
N SER A 198 20.85 -1.58 -7.82
CA SER A 198 21.21 -2.88 -8.41
C SER A 198 19.96 -3.71 -8.75
N GLY A 199 20.14 -4.68 -9.64
CA GLY A 199 19.06 -5.56 -10.09
C GLY A 199 18.24 -4.96 -11.24
N ILE A 200 17.10 -5.61 -11.53
CA ILE A 200 16.15 -5.20 -12.57
C ILE A 200 14.84 -4.85 -11.86
N ARG A 201 14.19 -3.78 -12.31
CA ARG A 201 12.88 -3.41 -11.77
C ARG A 201 11.89 -4.54 -12.04
N THR A 202 11.09 -4.92 -11.04
CA THR A 202 10.09 -5.98 -11.19
C THR A 202 9.17 -5.71 -12.38
N THR A 203 8.75 -4.46 -12.58
CA THR A 203 7.91 -4.06 -13.72
C THR A 203 8.60 -4.24 -15.07
N GLU A 204 9.91 -3.96 -15.17
CA GLU A 204 10.69 -4.18 -16.40
C GLU A 204 10.92 -5.67 -16.65
N ARG A 205 11.15 -6.44 -15.59
CA ARG A 205 11.30 -7.89 -15.66
C ARG A 205 10.00 -8.52 -16.17
N VAL A 206 8.85 -8.21 -15.54
CA VAL A 206 7.52 -8.72 -15.92
C VAL A 206 7.15 -8.34 -17.35
N ARG A 207 7.49 -7.12 -17.82
CA ARG A 207 7.22 -6.72 -19.23
C ARG A 207 8.01 -7.52 -20.27
N LYS A 208 9.15 -8.11 -19.90
CA LYS A 208 10.04 -8.83 -20.82
C LYS A 208 9.90 -10.33 -20.71
N GLU A 209 9.48 -10.83 -19.55
CA GLU A 209 9.23 -12.23 -19.33
C GLU A 209 8.00 -12.67 -20.14
N PRO A 210 8.03 -13.86 -20.75
CA PRO A 210 6.82 -14.41 -21.34
C PRO A 210 5.77 -14.62 -20.24
N ASP A 211 4.50 -14.51 -20.60
CA ASP A 211 3.44 -15.01 -19.73
C ASP A 211 3.73 -16.46 -19.33
N ALA A 212 3.29 -16.85 -18.14
CA ALA A 212 3.48 -18.21 -17.67
C ALA A 212 2.88 -19.19 -18.69
N SER A 213 3.66 -20.18 -19.15
CA SER A 213 3.12 -21.24 -19.99
C SER A 213 2.00 -21.97 -19.26
N TYR A 214 1.07 -22.58 -19.99
CA TYR A 214 0.00 -23.39 -19.37
C TYR A 214 0.55 -24.44 -18.39
N GLU A 215 1.65 -25.11 -18.75
CA GLU A 215 2.32 -26.08 -17.87
C GLU A 215 2.94 -25.42 -16.63
N LEU A 216 3.56 -24.25 -16.79
CA LEU A 216 4.11 -23.51 -15.66
C LEU A 216 2.97 -23.03 -14.74
N PHE A 217 1.91 -22.46 -15.30
CA PHE A 217 0.71 -22.07 -14.58
C PHE A 217 0.14 -23.25 -13.80
N LYS A 218 -0.10 -24.40 -14.44
CA LYS A 218 -0.59 -25.64 -13.82
C LYS A 218 0.34 -26.19 -12.74
N SER A 219 1.66 -26.03 -12.89
CA SER A 219 2.64 -26.50 -11.90
C SER A 219 2.75 -25.59 -10.67
N LEU A 220 2.67 -24.26 -10.87
CA LEU A 220 2.71 -23.25 -9.81
C LEU A 220 1.37 -23.19 -9.07
N TRP A 221 0.28 -23.29 -9.82
CA TRP A 221 -1.06 -23.47 -9.32
C TRP A 221 -1.35 -24.97 -9.27
N LYS A 222 -0.68 -25.67 -8.34
CA LYS A 222 -1.05 -27.05 -7.99
C LYS A 222 -2.56 -27.08 -7.80
N ASP A 223 -3.24 -28.03 -8.43
CA ASP A 223 -4.69 -28.14 -8.31
C ASP A 223 -5.10 -28.12 -6.84
N PHE A 224 -5.64 -26.98 -6.41
CA PHE A 224 -6.26 -26.78 -5.11
C PHE A 224 -7.67 -27.38 -5.10
N GLY A 225 -7.82 -28.48 -5.84
CA GLY A 225 -9.06 -28.91 -6.49
C GLY A 225 -10.06 -29.40 -5.49
N ASN A 226 -9.67 -30.41 -4.71
CA ASN A 226 -10.57 -31.01 -3.75
C ASN A 226 -10.76 -30.11 -2.52
N PRO A 227 -11.95 -29.51 -2.32
CA PRO A 227 -12.23 -28.66 -1.17
C PRO A 227 -12.12 -29.42 0.17
N ASN A 228 -12.22 -30.76 0.15
CA ASN A 228 -12.11 -31.59 1.34
C ASN A 228 -10.65 -31.94 1.71
N GLU A 229 -9.72 -31.89 0.76
CA GLU A 229 -8.30 -32.19 0.99
C GLU A 229 -7.48 -30.93 1.23
N TYR A 230 -7.90 -29.80 0.68
CA TYR A 230 -7.14 -28.56 0.71
C TYR A 230 -7.59 -27.65 1.87
N ASN A 231 -6.98 -27.86 3.05
CA ASN A 231 -7.17 -27.08 4.28
C ASN A 231 -5.87 -26.37 4.68
N VAL A 232 -5.58 -25.23 4.05
CA VAL A 232 -4.36 -24.45 4.32
C VAL A 232 -4.67 -23.19 5.13
N PRO A 233 -3.75 -22.70 5.99
CA PRO A 233 -4.03 -21.57 6.87
C PRO A 233 -4.47 -20.30 6.15
N TRP A 234 -4.02 -20.04 4.91
CA TRP A 234 -4.39 -18.86 4.14
C TRP A 234 -5.69 -19.01 3.33
N GLN A 235 -6.36 -20.16 3.42
CA GLN A 235 -7.68 -20.36 2.83
C GLN A 235 -8.68 -19.42 3.48
N THR A 236 -9.28 -18.56 2.66
CA THR A 236 -10.32 -17.64 3.12
C THR A 236 -11.63 -18.37 3.33
N SER A 237 -12.38 -17.96 4.35
CA SER A 237 -13.79 -18.30 4.49
C SER A 237 -14.62 -17.02 4.33
N TYR A 238 -15.63 -17.04 3.47
CA TYR A 238 -16.45 -15.87 3.18
C TYR A 238 -17.89 -16.27 2.88
N MET A 239 -18.86 -15.70 3.62
CA MET A 239 -20.29 -15.99 3.41
C MET A 239 -20.64 -17.49 3.32
N GLY A 240 -20.01 -18.30 4.17
CA GLY A 240 -20.22 -19.75 4.24
C GLY A 240 -19.37 -20.57 3.25
N THR A 241 -18.64 -19.94 2.33
CA THR A 241 -17.74 -20.65 1.41
C THR A 241 -16.36 -20.80 2.02
N GLN A 242 -15.68 -21.90 1.71
CA GLN A 242 -14.29 -22.18 2.06
C GLN A 242 -13.57 -22.70 0.82
N GLY A 243 -12.34 -22.26 0.58
CA GLY A 243 -11.55 -22.75 -0.56
C GLY A 243 -11.04 -21.69 -1.50
N HIS A 244 -10.51 -22.17 -2.62
CA HIS A 244 -10.17 -21.33 -3.76
C HIS A 244 -11.47 -20.78 -4.35
N LEU A 245 -11.48 -19.46 -4.58
CA LEU A 245 -12.59 -18.76 -5.21
C LEU A 245 -12.15 -18.32 -6.59
N THR A 246 -12.86 -18.77 -7.62
CA THR A 246 -12.66 -18.27 -8.98
C THR A 246 -13.47 -16.99 -9.13
N VAL A 247 -12.77 -15.85 -9.22
CA VAL A 247 -13.42 -14.55 -9.37
C VAL A 247 -13.62 -14.24 -10.85
N VAL A 248 -14.88 -14.02 -11.23
CA VAL A 248 -15.24 -13.52 -12.54
C VAL A 248 -15.37 -12.00 -12.46
N THR A 249 -14.68 -11.29 -13.34
CA THR A 249 -14.69 -9.82 -13.44
C THR A 249 -14.94 -9.42 -14.88
N GLY A 250 -15.63 -8.30 -15.06
CA GLY A 250 -15.69 -7.64 -16.36
C GLY A 250 -14.32 -7.15 -16.81
N THR A 251 -14.15 -7.04 -18.13
CA THR A 251 -12.93 -6.51 -18.78
C THR A 251 -12.63 -5.06 -18.39
N SER A 252 -13.66 -4.29 -18.01
CA SER A 252 -13.54 -2.93 -17.47
C SER A 252 -12.94 -2.88 -16.05
N GLY A 253 -12.65 -4.04 -15.43
CA GLY A 253 -12.23 -4.11 -14.02
C GLY A 253 -13.36 -3.74 -13.06
N SER A 254 -14.62 -3.96 -13.47
CA SER A 254 -15.82 -3.51 -12.78
C SER A 254 -15.84 -3.92 -11.31
N ILE A 255 -16.49 -3.11 -10.47
CA ILE A 255 -16.76 -3.43 -9.05
C ILE A 255 -17.78 -4.57 -8.88
N TYR A 256 -18.37 -5.04 -9.99
CA TYR A 256 -19.41 -6.07 -10.05
C TYR A 256 -18.78 -7.46 -10.20
N LYS A 257 -17.88 -7.79 -9.28
CA LYS A 257 -17.21 -9.09 -9.26
C LYS A 257 -18.02 -10.08 -8.46
N TYR A 258 -18.04 -11.31 -8.93
CA TYR A 258 -18.56 -12.43 -8.17
C TYR A 258 -17.57 -13.58 -8.17
N ALA A 259 -17.58 -14.33 -7.08
CA ALA A 259 -16.77 -15.49 -6.83
C ALA A 259 -17.64 -16.74 -6.99
N ILE A 260 -17.07 -17.74 -7.65
CA ILE A 260 -17.57 -19.12 -7.67
C ILE A 260 -16.66 -19.94 -6.76
N ASP A 261 -17.23 -20.64 -5.77
CA ASP A 261 -16.48 -21.56 -4.92
C ASP A 261 -16.31 -22.95 -5.57
N ARG A 262 -15.55 -23.83 -4.93
CA ARG A 262 -15.29 -25.18 -5.45
C ARG A 262 -16.55 -26.06 -5.57
N TRP A 263 -17.60 -25.76 -4.82
CA TRP A 263 -18.88 -26.48 -4.87
C TRP A 263 -19.84 -25.88 -5.91
N GLY A 264 -19.41 -24.86 -6.66
CA GLY A 264 -20.22 -24.16 -7.64
C GLY A 264 -21.14 -23.11 -7.03
N ASN A 265 -21.01 -22.79 -5.73
CA ASN A 265 -21.81 -21.72 -5.12
C ASN A 265 -21.29 -20.36 -5.57
N VAL A 266 -22.21 -19.40 -5.74
CA VAL A 266 -21.90 -18.05 -6.24
C VAL A 266 -22.13 -17.02 -5.14
N ARG A 267 -21.18 -16.09 -5.01
CA ARG A 267 -21.15 -15.00 -4.02
C ARG A 267 -20.58 -13.72 -4.62
N PRO A 268 -20.85 -12.52 -4.08
CA PRO A 268 -20.05 -11.34 -4.38
C PRO A 268 -18.58 -11.55 -4.00
N ASP A 269 -17.65 -10.96 -4.74
CA ASP A 269 -16.25 -10.86 -4.30
C ASP A 269 -16.12 -9.99 -3.03
N PHE A 270 -15.01 -10.10 -2.31
CA PHE A 270 -14.70 -9.32 -1.11
C PHE A 270 -14.76 -7.80 -1.33
N ALA A 271 -14.49 -7.33 -2.54
CA ALA A 271 -14.51 -5.91 -2.90
C ALA A 271 -15.88 -5.43 -3.42
N SER A 272 -16.85 -6.33 -3.62
CA SER A 272 -18.15 -5.97 -4.19
C SER A 272 -19.07 -5.36 -3.14
N PRO A 273 -19.78 -4.24 -3.43
CA PRO A 273 -20.74 -3.64 -2.51
C PRO A 273 -22.06 -4.42 -2.43
N HIS A 274 -22.26 -5.42 -3.29
CA HIS A 274 -23.50 -6.20 -3.38
C HIS A 274 -23.53 -7.35 -2.38
N ARG A 275 -24.75 -7.75 -2.01
CA ARG A 275 -25.00 -8.87 -1.10
C ARG A 275 -25.98 -9.85 -1.75
N PHE A 276 -25.45 -10.95 -2.26
CA PHE A 276 -26.25 -12.06 -2.78
C PHE A 276 -25.56 -13.40 -2.48
N SER A 277 -26.32 -14.48 -2.59
CA SER A 277 -25.80 -15.83 -2.44
C SER A 277 -26.65 -16.78 -3.25
N LEU A 278 -26.02 -17.58 -4.11
CA LEU A 278 -26.63 -18.73 -4.75
C LEU A 278 -25.89 -19.99 -4.28
N ASP A 279 -26.62 -20.88 -3.62
CA ASP A 279 -26.11 -22.18 -3.19
C ASP A 279 -26.72 -23.28 -4.04
N LEU A 280 -25.85 -24.01 -4.74
CA LEU A 280 -26.23 -25.13 -5.59
C LEU A 280 -26.06 -26.47 -4.86
N ASN A 281 -26.06 -26.43 -3.51
CA ASN A 281 -25.89 -27.58 -2.62
C ASN A 281 -26.73 -28.77 -3.06
N TRP A 282 -26.04 -29.79 -3.59
CA TRP A 282 -26.61 -31.08 -3.88
C TRP A 282 -26.29 -32.02 -2.70
N GLU A 283 -27.28 -32.25 -1.84
CA GLU A 283 -27.08 -32.99 -0.60
C GLU A 283 -26.53 -34.40 -0.87
N GLY A 284 -25.50 -34.79 -0.12
CA GLY A 284 -24.82 -36.08 -0.28
C GLY A 284 -23.79 -36.13 -1.41
N SER A 285 -23.69 -35.07 -2.22
CA SER A 285 -22.74 -35.05 -3.33
C SER A 285 -21.29 -34.94 -2.88
N GLN A 286 -20.41 -35.51 -3.70
CA GLN A 286 -18.97 -35.42 -3.61
C GLN A 286 -18.46 -34.52 -4.73
N TRP A 287 -17.46 -33.72 -4.41
CA TRP A 287 -16.76 -32.92 -5.41
C TRP A 287 -15.90 -33.83 -6.30
N LEU A 288 -16.01 -33.68 -7.63
CA LEU A 288 -15.17 -34.40 -8.59
C LEU A 288 -14.09 -33.52 -9.21
N SER A 289 -14.50 -32.39 -9.81
CA SER A 289 -13.59 -31.49 -10.50
C SER A 289 -14.15 -30.08 -10.64
N GLN A 290 -13.26 -29.13 -10.88
CA GLN A 290 -13.62 -27.80 -11.36
C GLN A 290 -12.55 -27.31 -12.34
N GLU A 291 -12.96 -26.94 -13.55
CA GLU A 291 -12.05 -26.58 -14.63
C GLU A 291 -12.57 -25.41 -15.47
N ILE A 292 -11.64 -24.71 -16.12
CA ILE A 292 -11.95 -23.67 -17.10
C ILE A 292 -12.08 -24.36 -18.47
N GLU A 293 -13.22 -24.20 -19.13
CA GLU A 293 -13.50 -24.87 -20.39
C GLU A 293 -12.65 -24.30 -21.53
N ASN A 294 -11.65 -25.04 -22.01
CA ASN A 294 -10.84 -24.66 -23.19
C ASN A 294 -10.25 -23.23 -23.14
N GLY A 295 -10.01 -22.70 -21.94
CA GLY A 295 -9.55 -21.31 -21.76
C GLY A 295 -10.61 -20.23 -21.95
N LEU A 296 -11.87 -20.60 -22.20
CA LEU A 296 -13.02 -19.71 -22.19
C LEU A 296 -13.33 -19.26 -20.75
N PRO A 297 -13.95 -18.10 -20.52
CA PRO A 297 -14.37 -17.64 -19.18
C PRO A 297 -15.61 -18.40 -18.67
N ILE A 298 -15.62 -19.73 -18.86
CA ILE A 298 -16.64 -20.67 -18.45
C ILE A 298 -16.02 -21.62 -17.44
N LEU A 299 -16.59 -21.66 -16.25
CA LEU A 299 -16.18 -22.56 -15.18
C LEU A 299 -17.14 -23.75 -15.13
N LEU A 300 -16.59 -24.95 -15.31
CA LEU A 300 -17.31 -26.21 -15.20
C LEU A 300 -17.02 -26.81 -13.82
N THR A 301 -18.06 -26.97 -13.00
CA THR A 301 -17.96 -27.66 -11.70
C THR A 301 -18.72 -28.98 -11.76
N LYS A 302 -18.06 -30.09 -11.41
CA LYS A 302 -18.65 -31.43 -11.43
C LYS A 302 -18.80 -31.99 -10.02
N LEU A 303 -20.00 -32.42 -9.71
CA LEU A 303 -20.35 -33.12 -8.48
C LEU A 303 -20.88 -34.52 -8.82
N GLU A 304 -20.71 -35.48 -7.91
CA GLU A 304 -21.23 -36.84 -8.03
C GLU A 304 -22.04 -37.22 -6.80
N ASN A 305 -23.13 -37.96 -6.98
CA ASN A 305 -23.91 -38.52 -5.89
C ASN A 305 -24.58 -39.81 -6.34
N ASP A 306 -24.24 -40.93 -5.68
CA ASP A 306 -24.77 -42.26 -5.97
C ASP A 306 -24.75 -42.64 -7.47
N GLY A 307 -23.65 -42.32 -8.16
CA GLY A 307 -23.44 -42.60 -9.59
C GLY A 307 -24.11 -41.61 -10.55
N GLN A 308 -24.81 -40.59 -10.05
CA GLN A 308 -25.30 -39.47 -10.86
C GLN A 308 -24.25 -38.37 -10.90
N ILE A 309 -24.12 -37.69 -12.04
CA ILE A 309 -23.19 -36.56 -12.21
C ILE A 309 -23.99 -35.30 -12.46
N LEU A 310 -23.71 -34.26 -11.67
CA LEU A 310 -24.16 -32.90 -11.91
C LEU A 310 -22.97 -32.10 -12.46
N GLU A 311 -23.16 -31.52 -13.65
CA GLU A 311 -22.22 -30.57 -14.23
C GLU A 311 -22.85 -29.17 -14.22
N MET A 312 -22.16 -28.21 -13.64
CA MET A 312 -22.59 -26.83 -13.53
C MET A 312 -21.68 -25.95 -14.38
N GLU A 313 -22.27 -25.31 -15.39
CA GLU A 313 -21.60 -24.33 -16.24
C GLU A 313 -21.87 -22.92 -15.72
N GLN A 314 -20.80 -22.16 -15.44
CA GLN A 314 -20.89 -20.88 -14.76
C GLN A 314 -20.00 -19.83 -15.45
N PHE A 315 -20.62 -18.74 -15.92
CA PHE A 315 -19.95 -17.64 -16.64
C PHE A 315 -20.69 -16.31 -16.44
N ALA A 316 -20.02 -15.18 -16.68
CA ALA A 316 -20.64 -13.84 -16.60
C ALA A 316 -21.23 -13.44 -17.96
N SER A 317 -22.42 -12.85 -17.95
CA SER A 317 -23.16 -12.36 -19.12
C SER A 317 -23.51 -10.87 -18.90
N PRO A 318 -23.59 -10.00 -19.93
CA PRO A 318 -24.07 -10.26 -21.29
C PRO A 318 -22.96 -10.68 -22.25
N LEU A 319 -23.21 -11.68 -23.09
CA LEU A 319 -22.46 -11.85 -24.34
C LEU A 319 -22.87 -10.69 -25.26
N GLY A 320 -22.13 -9.57 -25.26
CA GLY A 320 -22.11 -8.70 -26.43
C GLY A 320 -21.59 -9.48 -27.64
N ASP A 321 -21.90 -9.04 -28.88
CA ASP A 321 -21.50 -9.74 -30.11
C ASP A 321 -20.03 -10.17 -30.04
N ILE A 322 -19.81 -11.48 -29.88
CA ILE A 322 -18.48 -12.09 -29.81
C ILE A 322 -17.97 -12.11 -31.24
N ASP A 323 -17.09 -11.17 -31.59
CA ASP A 323 -16.26 -11.33 -32.78
C ASP A 323 -15.34 -12.54 -32.52
N GLU A 324 -15.42 -13.56 -33.38
CA GLU A 324 -14.69 -14.85 -33.28
C GLU A 324 -13.16 -14.69 -33.21
N SER A 325 -12.63 -13.47 -33.38
CA SER A 325 -11.22 -13.14 -33.21
C SER A 325 -10.73 -13.02 -31.76
N LEU A 326 -11.62 -13.09 -30.76
CA LEU A 326 -11.28 -12.93 -29.34
C LEU A 326 -11.35 -14.27 -28.59
N HIS A 327 -10.25 -15.04 -28.63
CA HIS A 327 -10.09 -16.22 -27.77
C HIS A 327 -9.68 -15.79 -26.35
N GLY A 328 -10.56 -16.05 -25.37
CA GLY A 328 -10.29 -15.79 -23.94
C GLY A 328 -10.89 -14.50 -23.40
N ASP A 329 -11.47 -13.66 -24.25
CA ASP A 329 -12.05 -12.38 -23.85
C ASP A 329 -13.58 -12.43 -23.94
N SER A 330 -14.26 -12.03 -22.86
CA SER A 330 -15.70 -11.76 -22.86
C SER A 330 -15.93 -10.28 -22.58
N PRO A 331 -16.55 -9.52 -23.50
CA PRO A 331 -16.92 -8.14 -23.23
C PRO A 331 -18.07 -8.13 -22.21
N SER A 332 -17.80 -7.70 -20.98
CA SER A 332 -18.86 -7.32 -20.05
C SER A 332 -18.88 -5.80 -19.88
N VAL A 333 -20.08 -5.24 -19.77
CA VAL A 333 -20.33 -3.82 -19.47
C VAL A 333 -19.78 -3.49 -18.08
#